data_AF-X0TT92-F1
#
_entry.id   AF-X0TT92-F1
#
_cell.length_a   1.000
_cell.length_b   1.000
_cell.length_c   1.000
_cell.angle_alpha   90.00
_cell.angle_beta   90.00
_cell.angle_gamma   90.00
#
_symmetry.space_group_name_H-M   'P 1'
#
loop_
_entity.id
_entity.type
_entity.pdbx_description
1 polymer ?
#
loop_
_entity_poly.entity_id
_entity_poly.type
_entity_poly.pdbx_seq_one_letter_code
_entity_poly.pdbx_strand_id
1 'polypeptide(L)'
;MDYHKEFTKAKIQLDEAYSENPKVSVDGLGTYDLETLKNNTRRHIIDMRDAVDLDDDARAWKNLKHILDSGVFQAKVDAIVSTFDEMDAKRRRGGRPRTK
;
A
#
# COMPACT_ATOMS: atom_id res chain seq x y z
N MET A 1 11.04 24.88 0.58
CA MET A 1 9.86 24.12 1.03
C MET A 1 10.37 22.92 1.81
N ASP A 2 9.89 22.73 3.03
CA ASP A 2 10.37 21.68 3.93
C ASP A 2 9.50 20.43 3.75
N TYR A 3 9.86 19.63 2.74
CA TYR A 3 9.11 18.44 2.30
C TYR A 3 8.83 17.44 3.43
N HIS A 4 9.65 17.46 4.49
CA HIS A 4 9.50 16.56 5.62
C HIS A 4 8.24 16.89 6.45
N LYS A 5 7.97 18.18 6.67
CA LYS A 5 6.79 18.63 7.43
C LYS A 5 5.48 18.34 6.71
N GLU A 6 5.45 18.47 5.38
CA GLU A 6 4.25 18.14 4.60
C GLU A 6 3.98 16.63 4.59
N PHE A 7 5.03 15.80 4.52
CA PHE A 7 4.90 14.35 4.62
C PHE A 7 4.36 13.91 5.98
N THR A 8 4.84 14.52 7.08
CA THR A 8 4.36 14.19 8.43
C THR A 8 2.91 14.62 8.63
N LYS A 9 2.51 15.80 8.11
CA LYS A 9 1.12 16.27 8.20
C LYS A 9 0.17 15.42 7.38
N ALA A 10 0.57 15.02 6.16
CA ALA A 10 -0.20 14.11 5.33
C ALA A 10 -0.35 12.74 6.01
N LYS A 11 0.73 12.24 6.63
CA LYS A 11 0.72 10.97 7.38
C LYS A 11 -0.20 11.00 8.60
N ILE A 12 -0.19 12.07 9.40
CA ILE A 12 -1.08 12.22 10.57
C ILE A 12 -2.55 12.32 10.14
N GLN A 13 -2.85 13.08 9.08
CA GLN A 13 -4.22 13.17 8.55
C GLN A 13 -4.69 11.88 7.87
N LEU A 14 -3.77 11.09 7.34
CA LEU A 14 -4.02 9.71 6.97
C LEU A 14 -4.36 8.93 8.26
N ASP A 15 -3.44 8.79 9.20
CA ASP A 15 -3.62 7.94 10.39
C ASP A 15 -4.91 8.26 11.19
N GLU A 16 -5.32 9.54 11.29
CA GLU A 16 -6.61 9.92 11.92
C GLU A 16 -7.86 9.56 11.09
N ALA A 17 -7.76 9.58 9.76
CA ALA A 17 -8.85 9.15 8.86
C ALA A 17 -8.91 7.61 8.68
N TYR A 18 -7.81 6.89 8.95
CA TYR A 18 -7.69 5.43 8.91
C TYR A 18 -7.87 4.78 10.31
N SER A 19 -8.56 5.45 11.24
CA SER A 19 -9.02 4.84 12.51
C SER A 19 -9.88 3.57 12.30
N GLU A 20 -10.47 3.42 11.12
CA GLU A 20 -11.08 2.17 10.67
C GLU A 20 -10.03 1.42 9.85
N ASN A 21 -9.69 0.19 10.25
CA ASN A 21 -8.85 -0.71 9.48
C ASN A 21 -9.76 -1.51 8.53
N PRO A 22 -10.00 -1.04 7.28
CA PRO A 22 -11.01 -1.64 6.43
C PRO A 22 -10.58 -3.03 5.96
N LYS A 23 -11.58 -3.85 5.64
CA LYS A 23 -11.37 -5.10 4.92
C LYS A 23 -11.16 -4.81 3.44
N VAL A 24 -10.10 -5.35 2.89
CA VAL A 24 -9.65 -5.20 1.51
C VAL A 24 -9.72 -6.55 0.81
N SER A 25 -10.46 -6.62 -0.29
CA SER A 25 -10.48 -7.81 -1.14
C SER A 25 -9.33 -7.75 -2.13
N VAL A 26 -8.52 -8.80 -2.18
CA VAL A 26 -7.42 -8.95 -3.13
C VAL A 26 -7.77 -10.07 -4.09
N ASP A 27 -7.73 -9.77 -5.38
CA ASP A 27 -8.10 -10.74 -6.41
C ASP A 27 -7.21 -11.98 -6.37
N GLY A 28 -7.83 -13.15 -6.50
CA GLY A 28 -7.16 -14.46 -6.41
C GLY A 28 -6.52 -14.83 -5.06
N LEU A 29 -6.63 -13.98 -4.03
CA LEU A 29 -5.98 -14.17 -2.73
C LEU A 29 -6.94 -14.11 -1.52
N GLY A 30 -8.06 -13.39 -1.65
CA GLY A 30 -9.08 -13.27 -0.61
C GLY A 30 -9.06 -11.94 0.13
N THR A 31 -9.69 -11.88 1.30
CA THR A 31 -9.93 -10.63 2.03
C THR A 31 -8.99 -10.47 3.22
N TYR A 32 -8.39 -9.29 3.35
CA TYR A 32 -7.43 -8.97 4.41
C TYR A 32 -7.80 -7.67 5.10
N ASP A 33 -7.36 -7.49 6.35
CA ASP A 33 -7.30 -6.16 6.94
C ASP A 33 -6.26 -5.31 6.22
N LEU A 34 -6.55 -4.03 5.96
CA LEU A 34 -5.65 -3.13 5.25
C LEU A 34 -4.26 -3.06 5.90
N GLU A 35 -4.18 -2.96 7.24
CA GLU A 35 -2.91 -2.96 7.95
C GLU A 35 -2.15 -4.29 7.80
N THR A 36 -2.86 -5.42 7.84
CA THR A 36 -2.26 -6.74 7.62
C THR A 36 -1.76 -6.87 6.18
N LEU A 37 -2.51 -6.37 5.20
CA LEU A 37 -2.14 -6.38 3.79
C LEU A 37 -0.91 -5.49 3.53
N LYS A 38 -0.86 -4.30 4.15
CA LYS A 38 0.31 -3.40 4.11
C LYS A 38 1.54 -4.06 4.71
N ASN A 39 1.41 -4.65 5.90
CA ASN A 39 2.53 -5.31 6.58
C ASN A 39 3.04 -6.51 5.80
N ASN A 40 2.14 -7.33 5.26
CA ASN A 40 2.52 -8.48 4.43
C ASN A 40 3.23 -8.04 3.14
N THR A 41 2.71 -7.01 2.47
CA THR A 41 3.31 -6.49 1.23
C THR A 41 4.68 -5.88 1.52
N ARG A 42 4.82 -5.12 2.61
CA ARG A 42 6.10 -4.53 3.05
C ARG A 42 7.12 -5.60 3.42
N ARG A 43 6.71 -6.63 4.18
CA ARG A 43 7.59 -7.73 4.56
C ARG A 43 8.06 -8.49 3.33
N HIS A 44 7.18 -8.75 2.37
CA HIS A 44 7.55 -9.36 1.09
C HIS A 44 8.61 -8.53 0.34
N ILE A 45 8.52 -7.20 0.35
CA ILE A 45 9.55 -6.31 -0.23
C ILE A 45 10.89 -6.42 0.50
N ILE A 46 10.87 -6.48 1.83
CA ILE A 46 12.09 -6.63 2.64
C ILE A 46 12.71 -8.01 2.41
N ASP A 47 11.91 -9.07 2.45
CA ASP A 47 12.37 -10.44 2.19
C ASP A 47 12.94 -10.56 0.76
N MET A 48 12.36 -9.88 -0.23
CA MET A 48 12.91 -9.80 -1.59
C MET A 48 14.24 -9.06 -1.64
N ARG A 49 14.35 -7.93 -0.94
CA ARG A 49 15.61 -7.16 -0.85
C ARG A 49 16.70 -8.00 -0.20
N ASP A 50 16.38 -8.70 0.89
CA ASP A 50 17.34 -9.47 1.68
C ASP A 50 17.69 -10.80 1.00
N ALA A 51 16.81 -11.36 0.15
CA ALA A 51 17.07 -12.57 -0.64
C ALA A 51 17.91 -12.31 -1.90
N VAL A 52 17.98 -11.06 -2.36
CA VAL A 52 18.97 -10.66 -3.38
C VAL A 52 20.26 -10.39 -2.61
N ASP A 53 21.09 -11.41 -2.45
CA ASP A 53 22.49 -11.19 -2.09
C ASP A 53 23.09 -10.32 -3.20
N LEU A 54 23.44 -9.08 -2.89
CA LEU A 54 23.73 -8.03 -3.88
C LEU A 54 25.09 -8.20 -4.56
N ASP A 55 25.79 -9.31 -4.33
CA ASP A 55 26.99 -9.71 -5.05
C ASP A 55 26.64 -10.25 -6.44
N ASP A 56 26.40 -9.33 -7.37
CA ASP A 56 26.51 -9.46 -8.84
C ASP A 56 25.84 -10.67 -9.54
N ASP A 57 24.90 -11.38 -8.90
CA ASP A 57 24.17 -12.47 -9.54
C ASP A 57 22.96 -11.94 -10.34
N ALA A 58 23.13 -11.85 -11.66
CA ALA A 58 22.07 -11.49 -12.61
C ALA A 58 20.80 -12.36 -12.47
N ARG A 59 20.89 -13.57 -11.91
CA ARG A 59 19.74 -14.43 -11.62
C ARG A 59 18.88 -13.88 -10.48
N ALA A 60 19.50 -13.31 -9.44
CA ALA A 60 18.79 -12.69 -8.33
C ALA A 60 17.96 -11.49 -8.81
N TRP A 61 18.55 -10.65 -9.67
CA TRP A 61 17.86 -9.53 -10.32
C TRP A 61 16.70 -9.98 -11.22
N LYS A 62 16.86 -11.08 -11.97
CA LYS A 62 15.77 -11.66 -12.80
C LYS A 62 14.61 -12.18 -11.94
N ASN A 63 14.90 -12.83 -10.82
CA ASN A 63 13.86 -13.32 -9.90
C ASN A 63 13.11 -12.16 -9.26
N LEU A 64 13.82 -11.10 -8.83
CA LEU A 64 13.20 -9.90 -8.30
C LEU A 64 12.29 -9.23 -9.33
N LYS A 65 12.75 -9.09 -10.58
CA LYS A 65 11.91 -8.61 -11.68
C LYS A 65 10.68 -9.48 -11.89
N HIS A 66 10.82 -10.81 -11.88
CA HIS A 66 9.69 -11.72 -12.06
C HIS A 66 8.64 -11.59 -10.95
N ILE A 67 9.07 -11.39 -9.70
CA ILE A 67 8.15 -11.22 -8.58
C ILE A 67 7.46 -9.85 -8.64
N LEU A 68 8.20 -8.78 -8.98
CA LEU A 68 7.62 -7.46 -9.21
C LEU A 68 6.61 -7.48 -10.36
N ASP A 69 6.89 -8.22 -11.41
CA ASP A 69 5.99 -8.41 -12.55
C ASP A 69 4.88 -9.43 -12.27
N SER A 70 4.91 -10.12 -11.12
CA SER A 70 3.90 -11.13 -10.81
C SER A 70 2.55 -10.45 -10.57
N GLY A 71 1.51 -11.00 -11.20
CA GLY A 71 0.14 -10.49 -11.05
C GLY A 71 -0.35 -10.53 -9.60
N VAL A 72 0.23 -11.41 -8.77
CA VAL A 72 -0.09 -11.53 -7.34
C VAL A 72 0.44 -10.35 -6.53
N PHE A 73 1.67 -9.89 -6.80
CA PHE A 73 2.22 -8.71 -6.13
C PHE A 73 1.50 -7.44 -6.57
N GLN A 74 1.25 -7.31 -7.88
CA GLN A 74 0.48 -6.19 -8.44
C GLN A 74 -0.94 -6.14 -7.87
N ALA A 75 -1.65 -7.27 -7.79
CA ALA A 75 -2.99 -7.32 -7.20
C ALA A 75 -3.04 -6.84 -5.74
N LYS A 76 -2.02 -7.14 -4.92
CA LYS A 76 -1.93 -6.63 -3.55
C LYS A 76 -1.72 -5.11 -3.52
N VAL A 77 -0.84 -4.60 -4.37
CA VAL A 77 -0.56 -3.16 -4.46
C VAL A 77 -1.79 -2.41 -4.96
N ASP A 78 -2.42 -2.89 -6.03
CA ASP A 78 -3.64 -2.31 -6.60
C ASP A 78 -4.78 -2.27 -5.58
N ALA A 79 -4.97 -3.36 -4.82
CA ALA A 79 -5.99 -3.40 -3.78
C ALA A 79 -5.73 -2.39 -2.65
N ILE A 80 -4.47 -2.19 -2.26
CA ILE A 80 -4.09 -1.16 -1.28
C ILE A 80 -4.40 0.23 -1.85
N VAL A 81 -3.94 0.53 -3.07
CA VAL A 81 -4.12 1.85 -3.71
C VAL A 81 -5.61 2.16 -3.90
N SER A 82 -6.39 1.23 -4.44
CA SER A 82 -7.84 1.38 -4.62
C SER A 82 -8.55 1.64 -3.30
N THR A 83 -8.12 0.99 -2.20
CA THR A 83 -8.69 1.23 -0.88
C THR A 83 -8.41 2.66 -0.39
N PHE A 84 -7.19 3.17 -0.58
CA PHE A 84 -6.85 4.56 -0.25
C PHE A 84 -7.66 5.56 -1.10
N ASP A 85 -7.82 5.29 -2.40
CA ASP A 85 -8.61 6.13 -3.31
C ASP A 85 -10.10 6.16 -2.93
N GLU A 86 -10.67 5.02 -2.55
CA GLU A 86 -12.04 4.92 -2.06
C GLU A 86 -12.25 5.70 -0.75
N MET A 87 -11.29 5.61 0.17
CA MET A 87 -11.34 6.33 1.44
C MET A 87 -11.19 7.84 1.24
N ASP A 88 -10.30 8.27 0.35
CA ASP A 88 -10.18 9.69 -0.03
C ASP A 88 -11.45 10.19 -0.76
N ALA A 89 -12.04 9.38 -1.63
CA ALA A 89 -13.31 9.70 -2.29
C ALA A 89 -14.47 9.83 -1.28
N LYS A 90 -14.55 8.92 -0.29
CA LYS A 90 -15.52 9.02 0.82
C LYS A 90 -15.32 10.30 1.62
N ARG A 91 -14.07 10.67 1.93
CA ARG A 91 -13.73 11.93 2.62
C ARG A 91 -14.18 13.15 1.82
N ARG A 92 -13.89 13.20 0.51
CA ARG A 92 -14.34 14.30 -0.37
C ARG A 92 -15.86 14.41 -0.44
N ARG A 93 -16.58 13.29 -0.48
CA ARG A 93 -18.06 13.27 -0.50
C ARG A 93 -18.68 13.64 0.86
N GLY A 94 -18.05 13.25 1.97
CA GLY A 94 -18.47 13.61 3.33
C GLY A 94 -18.10 15.03 3.76
N GLY A 95 -17.23 15.72 3.02
CA GLY A 95 -16.71 17.06 3.32
C GLY A 95 -17.62 18.25 2.97
N ARG A 96 -18.87 18.03 2.55
CA ARG A 96 -19.87 19.12 2.45
C ARG A 96 -20.70 19.16 3.73
N PRO A 97 -20.44 20.08 4.68
CA PRO A 97 -21.53 20.55 5.52
C PRO A 97 -22.58 21.11 4.57
N ARG A 98 -23.79 20.53 4.57
CA ARG A 98 -24.95 21.20 3.99
C ARG A 98 -25.27 22.38 4.90
N THR A 99 -24.59 23.50 4.69
CA THR A 99 -25.02 24.79 5.22
C THR A 99 -26.05 25.39 4.27
N LYS A 100 -27.28 25.39 4.78
CA LYS A 100 -28.51 26.07 4.32
C LYS A 100 -29.19 25.52 3.07
#